data_AF-A0A433PJF5-F1
#
_entry.id   AF-A0A433PJF5-F1
#
_cell.length_a   1.000
_cell.length_b   1.000
_cell.length_c   1.000
_cell.angle_alpha   90.00
_cell.angle_beta   90.00
_cell.angle_gamma   90.00
#
_symmetry.space_group_name_H-M   'P 1'
#
loop_
_entity.id
_entity.type
_entity.pdbx_description
1 polymer ?
#
loop_
_entity_poly.entity_id
_entity_poly.type
_entity_poly.pdbx_seq_one_letter_code
_entity_poly.pdbx_strand_id
1 'polypeptide(L)' 'LTLHVKCTEDRTKIVTSRDLVSNNPQFQPVLESKSDQGILIVKLRKGHELKLKCIAKKVWYPCYLFYTFCLSGF' A
#
# COMPACT_ATOMS: atom_id res chain seq x y z
N LEU A 1 5.18 8.45 -3.48
CA LEU A 1 3.98 8.41 -2.62
C LEU A 1 4.45 8.38 -1.17
N THR A 2 3.66 8.93 -0.25
CA THR A 2 3.99 8.93 1.17
C THR A 2 2.78 8.47 1.98
N LEU A 3 3.01 7.68 3.02
CA LEU A 3 1.99 7.23 3.97
C LEU A 3 2.42 7.70 5.35
N HIS A 4 1.64 8.61 5.93
CA HIS A 4 1.86 9.14 7.27
C HIS A 4 0.58 8.96 8.07
N VAL A 5 0.54 7.95 8.94
CA VAL A 5 -0.62 7.70 9.78
C VAL A 5 -0.19 7.50 11.23
N LYS A 6 -0.80 8.28 12.12
CA LYS A 6 -0.68 8.12 13.56
C LYS A 6 -2.03 7.71 14.14
N CYS A 7 -2.02 6.68 14.99
CA CYS A 7 -3.22 6.23 15.70
C CYS A 7 -3.24 6.84 17.11
N THR A 8 -3.93 7.98 17.24
CA THR A 8 -4.15 8.66 18.54
C THR A 8 -5.41 8.18 19.24
N GLU A 9 -6.31 7.52 18.52
CA GLU A 9 -7.59 7.01 19.03
C GLU A 9 -7.44 5.61 19.64
N ASP A 10 -8.31 5.29 20.62
CA ASP A 10 -8.41 3.95 21.22
C ASP A 10 -9.00 2.90 20.27
N ARG A 11 -9.69 3.34 19.22
CA ARG A 11 -10.24 2.46 18.18
C ARG A 11 -9.15 2.03 17.20
N THR A 12 -9.27 0.80 16.68
CA THR A 12 -8.36 0.29 15.66
C THR A 12 -8.46 1.14 14.40
N LYS A 13 -7.38 1.82 14.02
CA LYS A 13 -7.33 2.61 12.79
C LYS A 13 -6.96 1.71 11.63
N ILE A 14 -7.87 1.59 10.69
CA ILE A 14 -7.70 0.81 9.47
C ILE A 14 -7.04 1.74 8.45
N VAL A 15 -5.85 1.39 7.99
CA VAL A 15 -5.11 2.14 6.98
C VAL A 15 -5.22 1.42 5.65
N THR A 16 -5.75 2.10 4.64
CA THR A 16 -5.96 1.51 3.31
C THR A 16 -5.17 2.25 2.24
N SER A 17 -5.23 1.77 1.00
CA SER A 17 -4.58 2.41 -0.15
C SER A 17 -5.06 3.84 -0.41
N ARG A 18 -6.21 4.23 0.15
CA ARG A 18 -6.75 5.59 0.03
C ARG A 18 -5.98 6.60 0.89
N ASP A 19 -5.32 6.13 1.96
CA ASP A 19 -4.50 6.97 2.83
C ASP A 19 -3.11 7.26 2.23
N LEU A 20 -2.78 6.66 1.08
CA LEU A 20 -1.54 6.94 0.36
C LEU A 20 -1.62 8.31 -0.29
N VAL A 21 -0.80 9.23 0.20
CA VAL A 21 -0.68 10.58 -0.38
C VAL A 21 0.23 10.51 -1.60
N SER A 22 -0.35 10.72 -2.79
CA SER A 22 0.41 10.88 -4.02
C SER A 22 0.73 12.36 -4.25
N ASN A 23 2.01 12.70 -4.40
CA ASN A 23 2.41 14.06 -4.76
C ASN A 23 2.24 14.35 -6.27
N ASN A 24 2.07 13.30 -7.09
CA ASN A 24 2.00 13.39 -8.54
C ASN A 24 0.64 12.83 -9.02
N PRO A 25 -0.14 13.57 -9.82
CA PRO A 25 -1.47 13.14 -10.26
C PRO A 25 -1.45 11.94 -11.22
N GLN A 26 -0.31 11.64 -11.85
CA GLN A 26 -0.12 10.44 -12.68
C GLN A 26 0.01 9.14 -11.85
N PHE A 27 0.25 9.24 -10.55
CA PHE A 27 0.47 8.08 -9.67
C PHE A 27 -0.63 8.00 -8.62
N GLN A 28 -1.82 7.59 -9.05
CA GLN A 28 -2.95 7.36 -8.15
C GLN A 28 -3.09 5.87 -7.82
N PRO A 29 -3.47 5.54 -6.57
CA PRO A 29 -3.81 4.17 -6.21
C PRO A 29 -5.01 3.69 -7.03
N VAL A 30 -4.97 2.42 -7.43
CA VAL A 30 -6.09 1.79 -8.14
C VAL A 30 -7.23 1.58 -7.16
N LEU A 31 -8.41 2.06 -7.51
CA LEU A 31 -9.66 1.85 -6.78
C LEU A 31 -10.65 1.18 -7.74
N GLU A 32 -11.07 -0.04 -7.40
CA GLU A 32 -11.99 -0.82 -8.26
C GLU A 32 -13.40 -0.21 -8.27
N SER A 33 -13.85 0.37 -7.15
CA SER A 33 -15.14 1.05 -7.06
C SER A 33 -15.10 2.22 -6.08
N LYS A 34 -16.04 3.18 -6.22
CA LYS A 34 -16.19 4.31 -5.27
C LYS A 34 -16.53 3.83 -3.85
N SER A 35 -17.14 2.64 -3.72
CA SER A 35 -17.54 2.06 -2.44
C SER A 35 -16.47 1.17 -1.80
N ASP A 36 -15.49 0.69 -2.57
CA ASP A 36 -14.43 -0.18 -2.05
C ASP A 36 -13.41 0.61 -1.25
N GLN A 37 -13.24 0.25 0.02
CA GLN A 37 -12.30 0.90 0.94
C GLN A 37 -10.83 0.81 0.48
N GLY A 38 -10.55 0.11 -0.62
CA GLY A 38 -9.23 -0.12 -1.18
C GLY A 38 -8.52 -1.28 -0.50
N ILE A 39 -7.26 -1.51 -0.85
CA ILE A 39 -6.47 -2.58 -0.24
C ILE A 39 -6.12 -2.18 1.18
N LEU A 40 -6.41 -3.07 2.14
CA LEU A 40 -5.98 -2.93 3.52
C LEU A 40 -4.46 -3.06 3.60
N ILE A 41 -3.78 -2.01 4.06
CA ILE A 41 -2.32 -2.03 4.25
C ILE A 41 -1.99 -2.51 5.66
N VAL A 42 -2.62 -1.90 6.67
CA VAL A 42 -2.34 -2.23 8.08
C VAL A 42 -3.52 -1.86 8.98
N LYS A 43 -3.67 -2.58 10.10
CA LYS A 43 -4.53 -2.20 11.22
C LYS A 43 -3.64 -1.69 12.35
N LEU A 44 -3.74 -0.40 12.66
CA LEU A 44 -2.98 0.23 13.74
C LEU A 44 -3.82 0.22 15.03
N ARG A 45 -3.15 0.00 16.16
CA ARG A 45 -3.72 0.16 17.50
C ARG A 45 -3.15 1.44 18.14
N LYS A 46 -3.81 1.96 19.18
CA LYS A 46 -3.38 3.16 19.91
C LYS A 46 -1.88 3.18 20.20
N GLY A 47 -1.25 4.33 19.92
CA GLY A 47 0.17 4.54 20.16
C GLY A 47 1.09 4.12 19.01
N HIS A 48 0.58 3.44 17.98
CA HIS A 48 1.36 3.13 16.79
C HIS A 48 1.37 4.30 15.80
N GLU A 49 2.55 4.51 15.22
CA GLU A 49 2.78 5.45 14.13
C GLU A 49 3.42 4.71 12.96
N LEU A 50 2.92 4.96 11.76
CA LEU A 50 3.45 4.42 10.52
C LEU A 50 3.85 5.55 9.59
N LYS A 51 5.13 5.57 9.22
CA LYS A 51 5.74 6.56 8.33
C LYS A 51 6.51 5.83 7.23
N LEU A 52 5.93 5.78 6.04
CA LEU A 52 6.52 5.10 4.89
C LEU A 52 6.68 6.06 3.71
N LYS A 53 7.81 5.95 3.03
CA LYS A 53 8.06 6.59 1.73
C LYS A 53 8.03 5.50 0.66
N CYS A 54 7.04 5.55 -0.22
CA CYS A 54 6.84 4.57 -1.27
C CYS A 54 7.35 5.12 -2.60
N ILE A 55 8.19 4.33 -3.28
CA ILE A 55 8.76 4.65 -4.58
C ILE A 55 8.16 3.67 -5.61
N ALA A 56 7.25 4.17 -6.45
CA ALA A 56 6.73 3.40 -7.56
C ALA A 56 7.78 3.39 -8.68
N LYS A 57 8.25 2.20 -9.07
CA LYS A 57 9.14 2.01 -10.22
C LYS A 57 8.43 1.18 -11.27
N LYS A 58 8.47 1.63 -12.53
CA LYS A 58 8.10 0.79 -13.67
C LYS A 58 9.21 -0.24 -13.85
N VAL A 59 8.87 -1.51 -13.68
CA VAL A 59 9.78 -2.61 -13.98
C VAL A 59 9.05 -3.56 -14.92
N TRP A 60 9.78 -4.06 -15.91
CA TRP A 60 9.31 -5.13 -16.76
C TRP A 60 9.91 -6.41 -16.22
N TYR A 61 9.09 -7.23 -15.55
CA TYR A 61 9.43 -8.63 -15.41
C TYR A 61 8.98 -9.33 -16.68
N PRO A 62 9.89 -9.93 -17.48
CA PRO A 62 9.42 -10.89 -18.47
C PRO A 62 8.66 -11.99 -17.71
N CYS A 63 7.45 -12.34 -18.17
CA CYS A 63 6.57 -13.32 -17.50
C CYS A 63 7.29 -14.62 -17.08
N TYR A 64 8.37 -15.00 -17.79
CA TYR A 64 9.19 -16.17 -17.48
C TYR A 64 9.90 -16.11 -16.12
N LEU A 65 10.34 -14.93 -15.65
CA LEU A 65 11.07 -14.82 -14.37
C LEU A 65 10.16 -14.95 -13.14
N PHE A 66 8.87 -14.60 -13.26
CA PHE A 66 7.89 -14.81 -12.18
C PHE A 66 7.61 -16.31 -11.98
N TYR A 67 7.55 -17.07 -13.09
CA TYR A 67 7.40 -18.53 -13.03
C TYR A 67 8.62 -19.20 -12.40
N THR A 68 9.84 -18.76 -12.74
CA THR A 68 11.05 -19.36 -12.18
C THR A 68 11.16 -19.13 -10.68
N PHE A 69 10.88 -17.92 -10.17
CA PHE A 69 10.94 -17.66 -8.72
C PHE A 69 9.84 -18.39 -7.92
N CYS A 70 8.69 -18.66 -8.53
CA CYS A 70 7.62 -19.42 -7.88
C CYS A 70 7.86 -20.94 -7.93
N LEU A 71 8.59 -21.44 -8.94
CA LEU A 71 8.95 -22.86 -9.08
C LEU A 71 10.26 -23.23 -8.37
N SER A 72 11.21 -22.30 -8.24
CA SER A 72 12.42 -22.48 -7.42
C SER A 72 12.15 -22.06 -5.98
N GLY A 73 11.12 -22.64 -5.38
CA GLY A 73 10.97 -22.65 -3.93
C GLY A 73 12.18 -23.31 -3.27
N PHE A 74 12.40 -22.92 -2.01
CA PHE A 74 13.29 -23.51 -1.01
C PHE A 74 13.65 -24.99 -1.21
#